data_AF-A0AAX3KJU7-F1
#
_entry.id   AF-A0AAX3KJU7-F1
#
_cell.length_a   1.000
_cell.length_b   1.000
_cell.length_c   1.000
_cell.angle_alpha   90.00
_cell.angle_beta   90.00
_cell.angle_gamma   90.00
#
_symmetry.space_group_name_H-M   'P 1'
#
loop_
_entity.id
_entity.type
_entity.pdbx_description
1 polymer ?
#
loop_
_entity_poly.entity_id
_entity_poly.type
_entity_poly.pdbx_seq_one_letter_code
_entity_poly.pdbx_strand_id
1 'polypeptide(L)' 'MKRLVPDTPITDVTYQAAKSQATQVMDHLSGTILQYLDAEAPAVRSSLLEAMSAQTDLLQACWPT' A
#
# COMPACT_ATOMS: atom_id res chain seq x y z
N MET A 1 -18.14 -21.51 29.04
CA MET A 1 -16.92 -20.70 28.81
C MET A 1 -16.68 -20.58 27.31
N LYS A 2 -16.92 -19.41 26.72
CA LYS A 2 -16.57 -19.15 25.31
C LYS A 2 -15.06 -19.00 25.25
N ARG A 3 -14.35 -19.95 24.63
CA ARG A 3 -12.93 -19.79 24.31
C ARG A 3 -12.82 -18.61 23.35
N LEU A 4 -12.30 -17.50 23.83
CA LEU A 4 -11.71 -16.47 22.95
C LEU A 4 -10.57 -17.18 22.25
N VAL A 5 -10.78 -17.49 20.97
CA VAL A 5 -9.72 -17.99 20.10
C VAL A 5 -8.64 -16.90 20.10
N PRO A 6 -7.36 -17.21 20.40
CA PRO A 6 -6.33 -16.19 20.24
C PRO A 6 -6.35 -15.77 18.77
N ASP A 7 -6.34 -14.48 18.50
CA ASP A 7 -6.07 -13.98 17.15
C ASP A 7 -4.86 -14.75 16.62
N THR A 8 -5.05 -15.35 15.45
CA THR A 8 -4.04 -16.20 14.81
C THR A 8 -2.72 -15.43 14.84
N PRO A 9 -1.66 -15.95 15.49
CA PRO A 9 -0.42 -15.22 15.58
C PRO A 9 0.02 -14.96 14.14
N ILE A 10 0.10 -13.69 13.75
CA ILE A 10 0.75 -13.32 12.50
C ILE A 10 2.17 -13.86 12.64
N THR A 11 2.46 -14.95 11.93
CA THR A 11 3.78 -15.56 11.98
C THR A 11 4.77 -14.54 11.41
N ASP A 12 5.98 -14.50 11.94
CA ASP A 12 7.01 -13.54 11.53
C ASP A 12 7.18 -13.50 10.00
N VAL A 13 7.10 -14.67 9.34
CA VAL A 13 7.15 -14.82 7.87
C VAL A 13 6.03 -14.04 7.17
N THR A 14 4.81 -14.09 7.68
CA THR A 14 3.66 -13.37 7.09
C THR A 14 3.78 -11.86 7.32
N TYR A 15 4.30 -11.46 8.49
CA TYR A 15 4.58 -10.06 8.80
C TYR A 15 5.70 -9.47 7.95
N GLN A 16 6.82 -10.18 7.78
CA GLN A 16 7.92 -9.72 6.91
C GLN A 16 7.48 -9.65 5.45
N ALA A 17 6.67 -10.61 4.97
CA ALA A 17 6.12 -10.57 3.63
C ALA A 17 5.22 -9.34 3.42
N ALA A 18 4.30 -9.08 4.35
CA ALA A 18 3.44 -7.90 4.34
C ALA A 18 4.27 -6.60 4.38
N LYS A 19 5.30 -6.54 5.23
CA LYS A 19 6.21 -5.39 5.33
C LYS A 19 7.01 -5.17 4.04
N SER A 20 7.50 -6.24 3.41
CA SER A 20 8.21 -6.16 2.14
C SER A 20 7.28 -5.65 1.03
N GLN A 21 6.05 -6.16 0.97
CA GLN A 21 5.06 -5.70 0.00
C GLN A 21 4.71 -4.23 0.20
N ALA A 22 4.45 -3.83 1.45
CA ALA A 22 4.22 -2.45 1.82
C ALA A 22 5.37 -1.52 1.42
N THR A 23 6.63 -1.96 1.61
CA THR A 23 7.80 -1.19 1.22
C THR A 23 7.83 -0.95 -0.28
N GLN A 24 7.54 -1.99 -1.08
CA GLN A 24 7.48 -1.86 -2.54
C GLN A 24 6.34 -0.92 -3.00
N VAL A 25 5.17 -0.99 -2.36
CA VAL A 25 4.05 -0.10 -2.66
C VAL A 25 4.41 1.35 -2.31
N MET A 26 5.06 1.59 -1.16
CA MET A 26 5.52 2.92 -0.76
C MET A 26 6.60 3.48 -1.69
N ASP A 27 7.54 2.66 -2.14
CA ASP A 27 8.55 3.06 -3.11
C ASP A 27 7.88 3.47 -4.43
N HIS A 28 6.91 2.69 -4.91
CA HIS A 28 6.16 3.02 -6.12
C HIS A 28 5.36 4.32 -5.95
N LEU A 29 4.69 4.50 -4.80
CA LEU A 29 3.91 5.70 -4.49
C LEU A 29 4.78 6.94 -4.47
N SER A 30 5.97 6.85 -3.86
CA SER A 30 6.94 7.95 -3.86
C SER A 30 7.34 8.34 -5.28
N GLY A 31 7.57 7.36 -6.16
CA GLY A 31 7.89 7.60 -7.56
C GLY A 31 6.73 8.20 -8.36
N THR A 32 5.48 7.78 -8.09
CA THR A 32 4.28 8.35 -8.72
C THR A 32 4.05 9.80 -8.29
N ILE A 33 4.32 10.14 -7.01
CA ILE A 33 4.23 11.52 -6.51
C ILE A 33 5.23 12.42 -7.22
N LEU A 34 6.48 11.97 -7.38
CA LEU A 34 7.50 12.76 -8.10
C LEU A 34 7.08 13.01 -9.55
N GLN A 35 6.60 11.97 -10.25
CA GLN A 35 6.07 12.12 -11.61
C GLN A 35 4.88 13.09 -11.69
N TYR A 36 4.00 13.10 -10.67
CA TYR A 36 2.87 14.02 -10.62
C TYR A 36 3.32 15.48 -10.49
N LEU A 37 4.34 15.73 -9.66
CA LEU A 37 4.91 17.05 -9.47
C LEU A 37 5.59 17.57 -10.76
N ASP A 38 6.23 16.68 -11.52
CA ASP A 38 6.91 17.02 -12.79
C ASP A 38 5.95 17.07 -13.99
N ALA A 39 4.78 16.44 -13.91
CA ALA A 39 3.84 16.39 -15.03
C ALA A 39 3.24 17.76 -15.34
N GLU A 40 3.35 18.23 -16.58
CA GLU A 40 2.73 19.50 -17.02
C GLU A 40 1.32 19.29 -17.57
N ALA A 41 1.07 18.16 -18.22
CA ALA A 41 -0.20 17.87 -18.88
C ALA A 41 -1.30 17.50 -17.85
N PRO A 42 -2.46 18.20 -17.85
CA PRO A 42 -3.55 17.92 -16.90
C PRO A 42 -4.07 16.48 -16.96
N ALA A 43 -4.15 15.90 -18.16
CA ALA A 43 -4.58 14.51 -18.33
C ALA A 43 -3.63 13.51 -17.64
N VAL A 44 -2.31 13.77 -17.74
CA VAL A 44 -1.28 12.93 -17.09
C VAL A 44 -1.37 13.05 -15.58
N ARG A 45 -1.53 14.27 -15.05
CA ARG A 45 -1.77 14.50 -13.61
C ARG A 45 -2.99 13.74 -13.11
N SER A 46 -4.09 13.75 -13.86
CA SER A 46 -5.30 13.01 -13.50
C SER A 46 -5.04 11.51 -13.40
N SER A 47 -4.36 10.90 -14.38
CA SER A 47 -4.03 9.47 -14.34
C SER A 47 -3.08 9.11 -13.20
N LEU A 48 -2.15 10.00 -12.85
CA LEU A 48 -1.22 9.80 -11.74
C LEU A 48 -1.94 9.85 -10.38
N LEU A 49 -2.93 10.73 -10.21
CA LEU A 49 -3.75 10.78 -8.99
C LEU A 49 -4.57 9.50 -8.81
N GLU A 50 -5.18 8.98 -9.87
CA GLU A 50 -5.87 7.68 -9.83
C GLU A 50 -4.92 6.54 -9.45
N ALA A 51 -3.70 6.55 -9.99
CA ALA A 51 -2.67 5.57 -9.63
C ALA A 51 -2.25 5.69 -8.15
N MET A 52 -2.10 6.90 -7.61
CA MET A 52 -1.83 7.12 -6.18
C MET A 52 -2.96 6.60 -5.29
N SER A 53 -4.22 6.78 -5.69
CA SER A 53 -5.38 6.25 -4.97
C SER A 53 -5.31 4.72 -4.90
N ALA A 54 -5.15 4.06 -6.05
CA ALA A 54 -5.09 2.60 -6.11
C ALA A 54 -3.91 2.03 -5.30
N GLN A 55 -2.76 2.71 -5.30
CA GLN A 55 -1.61 2.30 -4.49
C GLN A 55 -1.85 2.48 -2.98
N THR A 56 -2.60 3.51 -2.59
CA THR A 56 -3.00 3.71 -1.19
C THR A 56 -3.95 2.60 -0.72
N ASP A 57 -4.88 2.17 -1.58
CA ASP A 57 -5.75 1.03 -1.31
C ASP A 57 -4.95 -0.28 -1.14
N LEU A 58 -3.96 -0.50 -2.00
CA LEU A 58 -3.04 -1.65 -1.89
C LEU A 58 -2.21 -1.60 -0.62
N LEU A 59 -1.77 -0.40 -0.21
CA LEU A 59 -1.05 -0.21 1.04
C LEU A 59 -1.94 -0.60 2.21
N GLN A 60 -3.19 -0.11 2.27
CA GLN A 60 -4.12 -0.48 3.33
C GLN A 60 -4.36 -2.00 3.40
N ALA A 61 -4.44 -2.67 2.26
CA ALA A 61 -4.62 -4.13 2.19
C ALA A 61 -3.42 -4.94 2.70
N CYS A 62 -2.22 -4.37 2.80
CA CYS A 62 -1.04 -5.07 3.33
C CYS A 62 -1.12 -5.31 4.85
N TRP A 63 -2.02 -4.63 5.57
CA TRP A 63 -2.25 -4.85 6.99
C TRP A 63 -3.69 -5.33 7.21
N PRO A 64 -3.91 -6.64 7.43
CA PRO A 64 -5.20 -7.10 7.92
C PRO A 64 -5.40 -6.54 9.33
N THR A 65 -6.36 -5.62 9.46
CA THR A 65 -6.85 -5.11 10.75
C THR A 65 -7.57 -6.18 11.54
#